data_AF-A0A9P6EB83-F1
#
_entry.id   AF-A0A9P6EB83-F1
#
_cell.length_a   1.000
_cell.length_b   1.000
_cell.length_c   1.000
_cell.angle_alpha   90.00
_cell.angle_beta   90.00
_cell.angle_gamma   90.00
#
_symmetry.space_group_name_H-M   'P 1'
#
loop_
_entity.id
_entity.type
_entity.pdbx_description
1 polymer ?
#
loop_
_entity_poly.entity_id
_entity_poly.type
_entity_poly.pdbx_seq_one_letter_code
_entity_poly.pdbx_strand_id
1 'polypeptide(L)'
;MSGCTMLSKYITTSGQQGHIVIYHLLSKPFVPQLFSSIFLLLTKPDSPSLLPLNLSRALDIWEQLLNQIKHATSCRQGGCWLAGLSKLLDLTRQIFELIYYETIPGIREAPTISKLGSRILQLWQDSSIFYGITERTVLERYKFLKKCCNPTCTQRLKRVQKMKKFRCLACHTVFYCSRECQKLDWKTHHLNCDASAFATRESLQQMYAEPPAPLQADHMYHYAPLTNPLVQHCHHMRLRSDSSGF
;
A
#
# COMPACT_ATOMS: atom_id res chain seq x y z
N MET A 1 9.91 -7.46 14.36
CA MET A 1 10.62 -6.16 14.34
C MET A 1 10.58 -5.62 12.91
N SER A 2 9.51 -4.89 12.58
CA SER A 2 9.00 -4.74 11.21
C SER A 2 8.48 -3.32 10.98
N GLY A 3 8.83 -2.71 9.84
CA GLY A 3 8.19 -1.49 9.31
C GLY A 3 8.67 -0.16 9.91
N CYS A 4 8.60 0.03 11.23
CA CYS A 4 8.71 1.37 11.85
C CYS A 4 10.10 2.03 11.75
N THR A 5 11.19 1.27 11.67
CA THR A 5 12.56 1.84 11.68
C THR A 5 12.99 2.51 10.36
N MET A 6 12.30 2.23 9.25
CA MET A 6 12.63 2.83 7.94
C MET A 6 12.19 4.29 7.81
N LEU A 7 11.16 4.71 8.56
CA LEU A 7 10.59 6.05 8.49
C LEU A 7 11.47 7.13 9.14
N SER A 8 12.27 6.76 10.16
CA SER A 8 13.07 7.71 10.93
C SER A 8 14.30 8.24 10.19
N LYS A 9 14.87 7.51 9.22
CA LYS A 9 16.13 7.89 8.57
C LYS A 9 15.98 8.79 7.32
N TYR A 10 14.76 8.99 6.80
CA TYR A 10 14.54 9.62 5.49
C TYR A 10 14.32 11.15 5.54
N ILE A 11 14.26 11.77 6.73
CA ILE A 11 13.70 13.13 6.92
C ILE A 11 14.75 14.20 7.26
N THR A 12 16.02 13.84 7.47
CA THR A 12 17.06 14.76 7.98
C THR A 12 17.76 15.66 6.94
N THR A 13 17.39 15.67 5.66
CA THR A 13 18.21 16.33 4.61
C THR A 13 17.48 17.27 3.62
N SER A 14 16.54 18.11 4.07
CA SER A 14 16.15 19.31 3.30
C SER A 14 15.41 20.35 4.15
N GLY A 15 15.95 21.57 4.23
CA GLY A 15 15.36 22.68 4.99
C GLY A 15 14.21 23.37 4.26
N GLN A 16 13.04 23.46 4.91
CA GLN A 16 12.12 24.61 4.97
C GLN A 16 10.84 24.22 5.76
N GLN A 17 10.19 25.21 6.37
CA GLN A 17 9.18 25.12 7.45
C GLN A 17 8.01 24.12 7.23
N GLY A 18 7.69 23.72 6.00
CA GLY A 18 6.67 22.68 5.73
C GLY A 18 7.01 21.30 6.33
N HIS A 19 8.30 20.99 6.51
CA HIS A 19 8.73 19.72 7.10
C HIS A 19 8.39 19.58 8.58
N ILE A 20 8.29 20.66 9.35
CA ILE A 20 8.04 20.59 10.79
C ILE A 20 6.60 20.11 11.06
N VAL A 21 5.64 20.48 10.21
CA VAL A 21 4.24 20.06 10.33
C VAL A 21 4.06 18.62 9.84
N ILE A 22 4.69 18.25 8.73
CA ILE A 22 4.70 16.86 8.22
C ILE A 22 5.41 15.93 9.21
N TYR A 23 6.55 16.36 9.76
CA TYR A 23 7.22 15.67 10.85
C TYR A 23 6.30 15.63 12.07
N HIS A 24 5.60 16.68 12.48
CA HIS A 24 4.68 16.55 13.63
C HIS A 24 3.50 15.60 13.40
N LEU A 25 3.00 15.50 12.17
CA LEU A 25 1.92 14.58 11.79
C LEU A 25 2.40 13.12 11.64
N LEU A 26 3.65 12.89 11.22
CA LEU A 26 4.22 11.56 10.95
C LEU A 26 5.19 11.01 12.01
N SER A 27 5.88 11.89 12.74
CA SER A 27 6.84 11.58 13.81
C SER A 27 6.18 11.48 15.17
N LYS A 28 5.01 12.10 15.35
CA LYS A 28 4.15 11.63 16.42
C LYS A 28 3.74 10.21 16.03
N PRO A 29 3.75 9.27 16.97
CA PRO A 29 3.34 7.90 16.67
C PRO A 29 1.86 7.80 16.27
N PHE A 30 1.17 8.93 16.11
CA PHE A 30 -0.25 9.09 15.88
C PHE A 30 -0.78 8.39 14.63
N VAL A 31 -0.20 8.51 13.43
CA VAL A 31 -0.79 7.83 12.26
C VAL A 31 -0.66 6.30 12.36
N PRO A 32 0.54 5.72 12.60
CA PRO A 32 0.66 4.27 12.84
C PRO A 32 -0.10 3.80 14.09
N GLN A 33 -0.18 4.59 15.16
CA GLN A 33 -0.98 4.27 16.35
C GLN A 33 -2.46 4.40 16.08
N LEU A 34 -2.92 5.32 15.23
CA LEU A 34 -4.33 5.50 14.89
C LEU A 34 -4.77 4.33 14.01
N PHE A 35 -3.99 3.98 12.98
CA PHE A 35 -4.19 2.74 12.23
C PHE A 35 -4.10 1.51 13.13
N SER A 36 -3.12 1.42 14.03
CA SER A 36 -2.96 0.29 14.94
C SER A 36 -4.06 0.24 16.01
N SER A 37 -4.58 1.38 16.47
CA SER A 37 -5.65 1.46 17.46
C SER A 37 -6.98 1.13 16.82
N ILE A 38 -7.25 1.66 15.62
CA ILE A 38 -8.40 1.28 14.80
C ILE A 38 -8.31 -0.21 14.47
N PHE A 39 -7.16 -0.71 14.02
CA PHE A 39 -6.95 -2.14 13.75
C PHE A 39 -7.14 -3.00 15.00
N LEU A 40 -6.56 -2.63 16.14
CA LEU A 40 -6.73 -3.37 17.40
C LEU A 40 -8.18 -3.35 17.88
N LEU A 41 -8.87 -2.21 17.78
CA LEU A 41 -10.29 -2.07 18.10
C LEU A 41 -11.17 -2.94 17.19
N LEU A 42 -10.84 -3.00 15.90
CA LEU A 42 -11.59 -3.77 14.91
C LEU A 42 -11.31 -5.28 14.98
N THR A 43 -10.09 -5.69 15.35
CA THR A 43 -9.69 -7.10 15.36
C THR A 43 -9.83 -7.77 16.73
N LYS A 44 -10.02 -6.99 17.80
CA LYS A 44 -10.19 -7.50 19.17
C LYS A 44 -11.31 -6.74 19.90
N PRO A 45 -12.56 -6.84 19.42
CA PRO A 45 -13.69 -6.12 20.02
C PRO A 45 -13.93 -6.50 21.49
N ASP A 46 -13.57 -7.71 21.90
CA ASP A 46 -13.79 -8.23 23.25
C ASP A 46 -12.72 -7.83 24.27
N SER A 47 -11.81 -6.90 23.94
CA SER A 47 -10.77 -6.45 24.86
C SER A 47 -11.32 -5.33 25.77
N PRO A 48 -11.60 -5.60 27.06
CA PRO A 48 -12.27 -4.64 27.96
C PRO A 48 -11.41 -3.41 28.33
N SER A 49 -10.13 -3.39 27.93
CA SER A 49 -9.18 -2.32 28.24
C SER A 49 -9.18 -1.17 27.23
N LEU A 50 -9.97 -1.24 26.15
CA LEU A 50 -10.05 -0.18 25.14
C LEU A 50 -11.41 0.54 25.22
N LEU A 51 -11.45 1.64 25.98
CA LEU A 51 -12.68 2.41 26.26
C LEU A 51 -13.34 2.99 24.98
N PRO A 52 -14.68 2.86 24.83
CA PRO A 52 -15.43 3.33 23.66
C PRO A 52 -15.45 4.86 23.47
N LEU A 53 -15.23 5.65 24.53
CA LEU A 53 -15.18 7.12 24.45
C LEU A 53 -14.01 7.67 23.60
N ASN A 54 -12.99 6.85 23.33
CA ASN A 54 -11.86 7.27 22.49
C ASN A 54 -12.11 7.01 21.00
N LEU A 55 -13.02 6.09 20.65
CA LEU A 55 -13.22 5.69 19.25
C LEU A 55 -13.96 6.76 18.43
N SER A 56 -15.03 7.35 18.97
CA SER A 56 -15.73 8.44 18.25
C SER A 56 -14.78 9.60 17.94
N ARG A 57 -14.00 10.04 18.94
CA ARG A 57 -12.99 11.10 18.77
C ARG A 57 -11.92 10.71 17.76
N ALA A 58 -11.46 9.45 17.79
CA ALA A 58 -10.49 8.95 16.81
C ALA A 58 -11.04 9.01 15.38
N LEU A 59 -12.33 8.70 15.19
CA LEU A 59 -12.99 8.80 13.88
C LEU A 59 -13.17 10.25 13.42
N ASP A 60 -13.50 11.17 14.33
CA ASP A 60 -13.58 12.59 13.99
C ASP A 60 -12.21 13.12 13.54
N ILE A 61 -11.13 12.70 14.23
CA ILE A 61 -9.76 13.05 13.83
C ILE A 61 -9.40 12.41 12.48
N TRP A 62 -9.80 11.15 12.25
CA TRP A 62 -9.60 10.47 10.98
C TRP A 62 -10.27 11.22 9.83
N GLU A 63 -11.53 11.57 10.00
CA GLU A 63 -12.34 12.29 9.02
C GLU A 63 -11.75 13.67 8.71
N GLN A 64 -11.34 14.42 9.75
CA GLN A 64 -10.65 15.70 9.58
C GLN A 64 -9.35 15.55 8.79
N LEU A 65 -8.54 14.53 9.10
CA LEU A 65 -7.30 14.26 8.38
C LEU A 65 -7.56 13.92 6.90
N LEU A 66 -8.56 13.07 6.61
CA LEU A 66 -8.96 12.77 5.24
C LEU A 66 -9.40 14.01 4.48
N ASN A 67 -10.16 14.90 5.11
CA ASN A 67 -10.60 16.15 4.50
C ASN A 67 -9.42 17.08 4.21
N GLN A 68 -8.44 17.17 5.11
CA GLN A 68 -7.19 17.92 4.86
C GLN A 68 -6.40 17.33 3.69
N ILE A 69 -6.32 16.01 3.59
CA ILE A 69 -5.66 15.29 2.49
C ILE A 69 -6.40 15.51 1.15
N LYS A 70 -7.73 15.43 1.15
CA LYS A 70 -8.57 15.74 -0.02
C LYS A 70 -8.38 17.19 -0.48
N HIS A 71 -8.29 18.12 0.46
CA HIS A 71 -7.96 19.52 0.13
C HIS A 71 -6.56 19.62 -0.47
N ALA A 72 -5.54 19.01 0.16
CA ALA A 72 -4.15 19.03 -0.31
C ALA A 72 -3.98 18.60 -1.77
N THR A 73 -4.77 17.60 -2.19
CA THR A 73 -4.73 17.04 -3.56
C THR A 73 -5.47 17.85 -4.61
N SER A 74 -6.49 18.60 -4.19
CA SER A 74 -7.36 19.36 -5.10
C SER A 74 -7.06 20.87 -5.11
N CYS A 75 -6.37 21.37 -4.08
CA CYS A 75 -6.08 22.79 -3.93
C CYS A 75 -5.03 23.26 -4.95
N ARG A 76 -5.42 24.25 -5.75
CA ARG A 76 -4.52 24.94 -6.69
C ARG A 76 -4.10 26.34 -6.21
N GLN A 77 -4.43 26.69 -4.97
CA GLN A 77 -4.10 28.00 -4.43
C GLN A 77 -2.59 28.10 -4.17
N GLY A 78 -1.95 29.12 -4.73
CA GLY A 78 -0.57 29.47 -4.41
C GLY A 78 -0.42 29.73 -2.91
N GLY A 79 0.60 29.14 -2.30
CA GLY A 79 0.84 29.28 -0.85
C GLY A 79 0.01 28.34 0.04
N CYS A 80 -0.75 27.40 -0.53
CA CYS A 80 -1.37 26.34 0.27
C CYS A 80 -0.26 25.50 0.94
N TRP A 81 -0.21 25.53 2.28
CA TRP A 81 0.79 24.81 3.07
C TRP A 81 0.71 23.28 2.89
N LEU A 82 -0.39 22.79 2.31
CA LEU A 82 -0.64 21.37 2.03
C LEU A 82 -0.15 20.93 0.63
N ALA A 83 0.25 21.85 -0.26
CA ALA A 83 0.63 21.53 -1.64
C ALA A 83 1.90 20.65 -1.77
N GLY A 84 2.68 20.49 -0.69
CA GLY A 84 3.87 19.64 -0.64
C GLY A 84 3.63 18.18 -0.24
N LEU A 85 2.39 17.76 -0.06
CA LEU A 85 2.07 16.45 0.54
C LEU A 85 2.08 15.25 -0.43
N SER A 86 2.45 15.41 -1.70
CA SER A 86 2.43 14.31 -2.68
C SER A 86 3.15 13.04 -2.20
N LYS A 87 4.37 13.19 -1.66
CA LYS A 87 5.14 12.07 -1.09
C LYS A 87 4.43 11.40 0.10
N LEU A 88 3.73 12.18 0.93
CA LEU A 88 2.96 11.63 2.03
C LEU A 88 1.75 10.85 1.51
N LEU A 89 1.09 11.33 0.46
CA LEU A 89 -0.04 10.65 -0.14
C LEU A 89 0.37 9.30 -0.73
N ASP A 90 1.51 9.26 -1.42
CA ASP A 90 2.07 8.01 -1.96
C ASP A 90 2.41 7.01 -0.85
N LEU A 91 2.98 7.49 0.26
CA LEU A 91 3.27 6.65 1.41
C LEU A 91 1.98 6.15 2.07
N THR A 92 1.00 7.04 2.25
CA THR A 92 -0.29 6.70 2.88
C THR A 92 -1.02 5.66 2.05
N ARG A 93 -1.06 5.86 0.72
CA ARG A 93 -1.59 4.87 -0.23
C ARG A 93 -0.90 3.52 -0.07
N GLN A 94 0.43 3.49 -0.03
CA GLN A 94 1.18 2.23 0.14
C GLN A 94 0.84 1.53 1.45
N ILE A 95 0.73 2.26 2.56
CA ILE A 95 0.33 1.70 3.86
C ILE A 95 -1.09 1.15 3.78
N PHE A 96 -2.02 1.94 3.22
CA PHE A 96 -3.43 1.56 3.11
C PHE A 96 -3.61 0.30 2.25
N GLU A 97 -2.89 0.19 1.12
CA GLU A 97 -2.88 -1.01 0.28
C GLU A 97 -2.37 -2.26 1.01
N LEU A 98 -1.40 -2.10 1.92
CA LEU A 98 -0.86 -3.23 2.69
C LEU A 98 -1.86 -3.78 3.71
N ILE A 99 -2.66 -2.91 4.32
CA ILE A 99 -3.60 -3.27 5.39
C ILE A 99 -5.04 -3.49 4.90
N TYR A 100 -5.34 -3.13 3.64
CA TYR A 100 -6.69 -3.18 3.07
C TYR A 100 -7.37 -4.54 3.27
N TYR A 101 -6.72 -5.62 2.81
CA TYR A 101 -7.30 -6.97 2.88
C TYR A 101 -7.33 -7.58 4.27
N GLU A 102 -6.47 -7.11 5.19
CA GLU A 102 -6.49 -7.60 6.57
C GLU A 102 -7.61 -6.95 7.37
N THR A 103 -7.90 -5.69 7.06
CA THR A 103 -8.83 -4.88 7.84
C THR A 103 -10.27 -5.00 7.32
N ILE A 104 -10.47 -5.04 6.00
CA ILE A 104 -11.83 -4.99 5.43
C ILE A 104 -12.73 -6.16 5.84
N PRO A 105 -12.27 -7.43 5.93
CA PRO A 105 -13.15 -8.51 6.38
C PRO A 105 -13.55 -8.32 7.83
N GLY A 106 -12.61 -7.93 8.70
CA GLY A 106 -12.91 -7.63 10.12
C GLY A 106 -13.90 -6.49 10.29
N ILE A 107 -13.81 -5.43 9.47
CA ILE A 107 -14.80 -4.34 9.47
C ILE A 107 -16.19 -4.83 9.02
N ARG A 108 -16.25 -5.70 8.00
CA ARG A 108 -17.52 -6.23 7.45
C ARG A 108 -18.18 -7.26 8.37
N GLU A 109 -17.37 -8.09 9.02
CA GLU A 109 -17.82 -9.21 9.86
C GLU A 109 -18.03 -8.82 11.32
N ALA A 110 -17.58 -7.63 11.73
CA ALA A 110 -17.80 -7.10 13.08
C ALA A 110 -19.30 -7.25 13.45
N PRO A 111 -19.64 -8.14 14.40
CA PRO A 111 -21.02 -8.48 14.70
C PRO A 111 -21.78 -7.21 15.09
N THR A 112 -22.93 -6.98 14.48
CA THR A 112 -23.81 -5.84 14.74
C THR A 112 -23.13 -4.48 14.58
N ILE A 113 -23.23 -3.94 13.36
CA ILE A 113 -22.92 -2.55 13.08
C ILE A 113 -23.84 -1.65 13.93
N SER A 114 -23.40 -1.35 15.15
CA SER A 114 -23.79 -0.13 15.84
C SER A 114 -23.57 1.05 14.89
N LYS A 115 -24.24 2.19 15.11
CA LYS A 115 -24.04 3.42 14.31
C LYS A 115 -22.56 3.78 14.11
N LEU A 116 -21.69 3.34 15.01
CA LEU A 116 -20.24 3.52 14.94
C LEU A 116 -19.58 2.62 13.88
N GLY A 117 -19.99 1.35 13.76
CA GLY A 117 -19.44 0.42 12.78
C GLY A 117 -19.70 0.85 11.33
N SER A 118 -20.88 1.41 11.05
CA SER A 118 -21.25 1.85 9.69
C SER A 118 -20.44 3.06 9.31
N ARG A 119 -20.23 3.97 10.25
CA ARG A 119 -19.34 5.13 10.08
C ARG A 119 -17.90 4.71 9.82
N ILE A 120 -17.37 3.71 10.53
CA ILE A 120 -16.02 3.18 10.29
C ILE A 120 -15.91 2.57 8.90
N LEU A 121 -16.87 1.72 8.52
CA LEU A 121 -16.88 1.11 7.20
C LEU A 121 -16.95 2.16 6.09
N GLN A 122 -17.81 3.16 6.22
CA GLN A 122 -17.93 4.26 5.26
C GLN A 122 -16.63 5.05 5.15
N LEU A 123 -16.05 5.47 6.27
CA LEU A 123 -14.77 6.19 6.28
C LEU A 123 -13.65 5.37 5.64
N TRP A 124 -13.62 4.06 5.87
CA TRP A 124 -12.65 3.16 5.25
C TRP A 124 -12.84 3.06 3.74
N GLN A 125 -14.08 2.89 3.29
CA GLN A 125 -14.42 2.82 1.87
C GLN A 125 -14.09 4.14 1.15
N ASP A 126 -14.49 5.27 1.71
CA ASP A 126 -14.22 6.61 1.17
C ASP A 126 -12.71 6.87 1.09
N SER A 127 -11.96 6.46 2.12
CA SER A 127 -10.49 6.53 2.11
C SER A 127 -9.92 5.68 0.98
N SER A 128 -10.38 4.43 0.84
CA SER A 128 -9.87 3.52 -0.18
C SER A 128 -10.15 4.03 -1.58
N ILE A 129 -11.35 4.54 -1.84
CA ILE A 129 -11.75 5.13 -3.13
C ILE A 129 -10.88 6.34 -3.44
N PHE A 130 -10.70 7.23 -2.46
CA PHE A 130 -9.85 8.42 -2.62
C PHE A 130 -8.41 8.06 -3.04
N TYR A 131 -7.84 7.00 -2.47
CA TYR A 131 -6.50 6.53 -2.83
C TYR A 131 -6.45 5.65 -4.09
N GLY A 132 -7.58 5.40 -4.77
CA GLY A 132 -7.66 4.47 -5.90
C GLY A 132 -7.41 3.01 -5.51
N ILE A 133 -7.69 2.67 -4.26
CA ILE A 133 -7.51 1.34 -3.68
C ILE A 133 -8.87 0.65 -3.68
N THR A 134 -8.97 -0.41 -4.47
CA THR A 134 -10.15 -1.28 -4.53
C THR A 134 -9.67 -2.72 -4.38
N GLU A 135 -10.58 -3.64 -4.07
CA GLU A 135 -10.26 -5.07 -4.11
C GLU A 135 -9.61 -5.48 -5.43
N ARG A 136 -10.14 -4.96 -6.56
CA ARG A 136 -9.60 -5.21 -7.89
C ARG A 136 -8.16 -4.73 -8.03
N THR A 137 -7.88 -3.46 -7.71
CA THR A 137 -6.52 -2.89 -7.91
C THR A 137 -5.49 -3.55 -7.00
N VAL A 138 -5.87 -3.94 -5.78
CA VAL A 138 -4.98 -4.67 -4.88
C VAL A 138 -4.72 -6.09 -5.38
N LEU A 139 -5.73 -6.80 -5.90
CA LEU A 139 -5.54 -8.13 -6.52
C LEU A 139 -4.67 -8.07 -7.76
N GLU A 140 -4.88 -7.10 -8.65
CA GLU A 140 -4.05 -6.89 -9.84
C GLU A 140 -2.58 -6.67 -9.46
N ARG A 141 -2.33 -5.84 -8.44
CA ARG A 141 -0.99 -5.64 -7.88
C ARG A 141 -0.41 -6.93 -7.30
N TYR A 142 -1.21 -7.75 -6.62
CA TYR A 142 -0.74 -9.04 -6.11
C TYR A 142 -0.41 -10.03 -7.23
N LYS A 143 -1.20 -10.08 -8.31
CA LYS A 143 -0.88 -10.87 -9.51
C LYS A 143 0.47 -10.43 -10.09
N PHE A 144 0.65 -9.12 -10.27
CA PHE A 144 1.89 -8.53 -10.78
C PHE A 144 3.11 -8.87 -9.92
N LEU A 145 3.01 -8.69 -8.60
CA LEU A 145 4.07 -9.03 -7.64
C LEU A 145 4.20 -10.54 -7.38
N LYS A 146 3.42 -11.36 -8.10
CA LYS A 146 3.32 -12.81 -7.91
C LYS A 146 3.06 -13.19 -6.45
N LYS A 147 2.27 -12.41 -5.70
CA LYS A 147 1.92 -12.68 -4.29
C LYS A 147 0.69 -13.59 -4.21
N CYS A 148 0.44 -14.15 -3.02
CA CYS A 148 -0.76 -14.97 -2.78
C CYS A 148 -2.03 -14.12 -2.99
N CYS A 149 -2.92 -14.57 -3.88
CA CYS A 149 -4.18 -13.90 -4.20
C CYS A 149 -5.27 -14.12 -3.14
N ASN A 150 -5.21 -15.19 -2.34
CA ASN A 150 -6.17 -15.43 -1.27
C ASN A 150 -6.21 -14.25 -0.28
N PRO A 151 -7.30 -13.46 -0.19
CA PRO A 151 -7.39 -12.24 0.61
C PRO A 151 -7.07 -12.47 2.10
N THR A 152 -7.36 -13.66 2.63
CA THR A 152 -7.15 -14.01 4.04
C THR A 152 -5.79 -14.67 4.34
N CYS A 153 -4.87 -14.66 3.37
CA CYS A 153 -3.57 -15.30 3.53
C CYS A 153 -2.66 -14.59 4.54
N THR A 154 -2.52 -15.16 5.75
CA THR A 154 -1.61 -14.67 6.80
C THR A 154 -0.13 -14.77 6.44
N GLN A 155 0.22 -15.62 5.47
CA GLN A 155 1.59 -15.76 4.99
C GLN A 155 1.99 -14.62 4.04
N ARG A 156 1.04 -13.80 3.55
CA ARG A 156 1.29 -12.72 2.57
C ARG A 156 2.24 -11.65 3.11
N LEU A 157 2.16 -11.33 4.40
CA LEU A 157 3.00 -10.31 5.04
C LEU A 157 4.37 -10.83 5.49
N LYS A 158 4.55 -12.16 5.57
CA LYS A 158 5.83 -12.72 5.97
C LYS A 158 6.83 -12.47 4.85
N ARG A 159 7.73 -11.49 5.05
CA ARG A 159 8.80 -11.09 4.12
C ARG A 159 9.78 -12.20 3.78
N VAL A 160 9.69 -13.37 4.41
CA VAL A 160 10.91 -14.09 4.81
C VAL A 160 11.21 -15.34 3.99
N GLN A 161 10.33 -15.89 3.16
CA GLN A 161 10.72 -17.11 2.42
C GLN A 161 10.28 -17.11 0.96
N LYS A 162 11.23 -17.50 0.10
CA LYS A 162 11.05 -17.84 -1.31
C LYS A 162 10.23 -19.15 -1.39
N MET A 163 8.99 -19.10 -0.90
CA MET A 163 8.10 -20.26 -0.92
C MET A 163 7.74 -20.58 -2.37
N LYS A 164 7.67 -21.86 -2.69
CA LYS A 164 7.16 -22.34 -3.97
C LYS A 164 5.71 -21.84 -4.10
N LYS A 165 5.46 -21.01 -5.12
CA LYS A 165 4.13 -20.46 -5.38
C LYS A 165 3.42 -21.36 -6.38
N PHE A 166 2.20 -21.73 -6.06
CA PHE A 166 1.31 -22.47 -6.94
C PHE A 166 0.55 -21.47 -7.81
N ARG A 167 0.42 -21.75 -9.10
CA ARG A 167 -0.47 -20.98 -9.98
C ARG A 167 -1.80 -21.70 -10.08
N CYS A 168 -2.89 -20.95 -10.27
CA CYS A 168 -4.15 -21.58 -10.68
C CYS A 168 -3.90 -22.37 -11.98
N LEU A 169 -4.28 -23.65 -12.02
CA LEU A 169 -4.04 -24.52 -13.19
C LEU A 169 -4.99 -24.24 -14.36
N ALA A 170 -6.05 -23.44 -14.14
CA ALA A 170 -6.95 -23.04 -15.21
C ALA A 170 -6.44 -21.77 -15.90
N CYS A 171 -6.39 -20.64 -15.17
CA CYS A 171 -6.02 -19.35 -15.77
C CYS A 171 -4.52 -19.03 -15.72
N HIS A 172 -3.74 -19.67 -14.82
CA HIS A 172 -2.31 -19.42 -14.60
C HIS A 172 -1.91 -17.97 -14.27
N THR A 173 -2.87 -17.04 -14.12
CA THR A 173 -2.62 -15.61 -13.88
C THR A 173 -2.51 -15.24 -12.39
N VAL A 174 -3.05 -16.07 -11.50
CA VAL A 174 -3.03 -15.87 -10.04
C VAL A 174 -2.07 -16.84 -9.36
N PHE A 175 -1.53 -16.40 -8.22
CA PHE A 175 -0.55 -17.16 -7.45
C PHE A 175 -1.06 -17.43 -6.04
N TYR A 176 -0.68 -18.56 -5.47
CA TYR A 176 -1.02 -18.98 -4.12
C TYR A 176 0.21 -19.53 -3.42
N CYS A 177 0.31 -19.33 -2.10
CA CYS A 177 1.38 -19.95 -1.32
C CYS A 177 1.12 -21.44 -1.05
N SER A 178 -0.13 -21.90 -1.16
CA SER A 178 -0.51 -23.29 -0.91
C SER A 178 -1.85 -23.64 -1.60
N ARG A 179 -2.18 -24.95 -1.68
CA ARG A 179 -3.47 -25.41 -2.24
C ARG A 179 -4.66 -25.00 -1.38
N GLU A 180 -4.46 -24.89 -0.07
CA GLU A 180 -5.48 -24.44 0.88
C GLU A 180 -5.86 -22.98 0.59
N CYS A 181 -4.88 -22.10 0.33
CA CYS A 181 -5.15 -20.73 -0.08
C CYS A 181 -5.92 -20.67 -1.41
N GLN A 182 -5.57 -21.52 -2.38
CA GLN A 182 -6.34 -21.63 -3.62
C GLN A 182 -7.79 -22.05 -3.36
N LYS A 183 -8.01 -23.07 -2.51
CA LYS A 183 -9.36 -23.57 -2.18
C LYS A 183 -10.22 -22.50 -1.47
N LEU A 184 -9.61 -21.73 -0.57
CA LEU A 184 -10.30 -20.63 0.12
C LEU A 184 -10.69 -19.51 -0.84
N ASP A 185 -9.76 -19.10 -1.71
CA ASP A 185 -9.99 -18.06 -2.72
C ASP A 185 -10.92 -18.53 -3.84
N TRP A 186 -11.03 -19.85 -4.09
CA TRP A 186 -11.83 -20.39 -5.18
C TRP A 186 -13.28 -19.90 -5.15
N LYS A 187 -13.86 -19.72 -3.96
CA LYS A 187 -15.24 -19.21 -3.78
C LYS A 187 -15.50 -17.88 -4.50
N THR A 188 -14.49 -17.04 -4.67
CA THR A 188 -14.58 -15.76 -5.36
C THR A 188 -13.83 -15.76 -6.68
N HIS A 189 -12.68 -16.44 -6.74
CA HIS A 189 -11.84 -16.51 -7.94
C HIS A 189 -12.55 -17.19 -9.11
N HIS A 190 -13.32 -18.26 -8.90
CA HIS A 190 -13.92 -19.03 -9.99
C HIS A 190 -14.83 -18.19 -10.90
N LEU A 191 -15.48 -17.15 -10.35
CA LEU A 191 -16.34 -16.22 -11.10
C LEU A 191 -15.56 -15.38 -12.12
N ASN A 192 -14.26 -15.17 -11.87
CA ASN A 192 -13.36 -14.38 -12.71
C ASN A 192 -12.18 -15.22 -13.21
N CYS A 193 -12.29 -16.55 -13.12
CA CYS A 193 -11.25 -17.46 -13.59
C CYS A 193 -11.43 -17.65 -15.09
N ASP A 194 -10.69 -16.86 -15.86
CA ASP A 194 -10.66 -17.02 -17.31
C ASP A 194 -9.79 -18.23 -17.67
N ALA A 195 -10.42 -19.41 -17.70
CA ALA A 195 -9.78 -20.65 -18.14
C ALA A 195 -9.44 -20.62 -19.64
N SER A 196 -10.19 -19.83 -20.42
CA SER A 196 -9.97 -19.64 -21.86
C SER A 196 -8.79 -18.72 -22.18
N ALA A 197 -8.38 -17.84 -21.26
CA ALA A 197 -7.17 -17.03 -21.41
C ALA A 197 -5.90 -17.87 -21.56
N PHE A 198 -5.94 -19.14 -21.13
CA PHE A 198 -4.93 -20.11 -21.50
C PHE A 198 -5.33 -20.79 -22.80
N ALA A 199 -4.86 -20.18 -23.88
CA ALA A 199 -4.80 -20.82 -25.18
C ALA A 199 -4.04 -22.16 -25.06
N THR A 200 -4.40 -23.12 -25.91
CA THR A 200 -4.04 -24.55 -25.83
C THR A 200 -2.53 -24.79 -25.63
N ARG A 201 -2.16 -26.03 -25.29
CA ARG A 201 -0.75 -26.45 -25.15
C ARG A 201 0.12 -26.04 -26.36
N GLU A 202 -0.48 -25.98 -27.54
CA GLU A 202 0.11 -25.44 -28.78
C GLU A 202 0.42 -23.94 -28.71
N SER A 203 -0.48 -23.12 -28.16
CA SER A 203 -0.25 -21.69 -27.99
C SER A 203 0.84 -21.38 -26.98
N LEU A 204 0.98 -22.19 -25.93
CA LEU A 204 2.15 -22.11 -25.03
C LEU A 204 3.43 -22.52 -25.74
N GLN A 205 3.40 -23.60 -26.52
CA GLN A 205 4.56 -24.01 -27.33
C GLN A 205 4.96 -22.91 -28.32
N GLN A 206 4.02 -22.24 -28.99
CA GLN A 206 4.30 -21.10 -29.87
C GLN A 206 4.93 -19.93 -29.12
N MET A 207 4.41 -19.60 -27.94
CA MET A 207 4.93 -18.50 -27.10
C MET A 207 6.36 -18.75 -26.57
N TYR A 208 6.75 -20.03 -26.44
CA TYR A 208 8.11 -20.44 -26.04
C TYR A 208 9.01 -20.87 -27.22
N ALA A 209 8.43 -21.12 -28.40
CA ALA A 209 9.17 -21.54 -29.60
C ALA A 209 9.74 -20.35 -30.36
N GLU A 210 9.12 -19.17 -30.26
CA GLU A 210 9.76 -17.94 -30.71
C GLU A 210 10.71 -17.45 -29.62
N PRO A 211 12.03 -17.35 -29.91
CA PRO A 211 12.94 -16.61 -29.05
C PRO A 211 12.35 -15.22 -28.86
N PRO A 212 12.29 -14.67 -27.63
CA PRO A 212 11.79 -13.31 -27.45
C PRO A 212 12.58 -12.42 -28.39
N ALA A 213 11.86 -11.74 -29.29
CA ALA A 213 12.46 -10.68 -30.11
C ALA A 213 13.29 -9.82 -29.16
N PRO A 214 14.55 -9.51 -29.49
CA PRO A 214 15.43 -8.77 -28.60
C PRO A 214 14.65 -7.56 -28.10
N LEU A 215 14.38 -7.55 -26.80
CA LEU A 215 13.58 -6.53 -26.14
C LEU A 215 14.25 -5.19 -26.47
N GLN A 216 13.63 -4.43 -27.38
CA GLN A 216 13.98 -3.04 -27.58
C GLN A 216 13.74 -2.37 -26.23
N ALA A 217 14.82 -1.86 -25.63
CA ALA A 217 14.89 -1.40 -24.25
C ALA A 217 14.03 -0.16 -23.95
N ASP A 218 13.22 0.30 -24.91
CA ASP A 218 12.72 1.67 -24.95
C ASP A 218 11.27 1.82 -24.47
N HIS A 219 10.56 0.71 -24.15
CA HIS A 219 9.13 0.76 -23.75
C HIS A 219 8.81 0.03 -22.43
N MET A 220 9.77 0.02 -21.48
CA MET A 220 9.45 -0.23 -20.08
C MET A 220 8.61 0.93 -19.56
N TYR A 221 7.34 0.70 -19.26
CA TYR A 221 6.49 1.63 -18.51
C TYR A 221 7.34 2.32 -17.43
N HIS A 222 7.39 3.66 -17.48
CA HIS A 222 7.96 4.51 -16.45
C HIS A 222 7.16 4.37 -15.13
N TYR A 223 7.20 3.20 -14.49
CA TYR A 223 7.53 3.22 -13.08
C TYR A 223 8.98 3.65 -13.05
N ALA A 224 9.21 4.95 -12.79
CA ALA A 224 10.55 5.42 -12.51
C ALA A 224 11.18 4.42 -11.54
N PRO A 225 12.27 3.74 -11.92
CA PRO A 225 13.08 3.07 -10.93
C PRO A 225 13.40 4.15 -9.89
N LEU A 226 13.28 3.83 -8.61
CA LEU A 226 13.89 4.65 -7.58
C LEU A 226 15.43 4.51 -7.72
N THR A 227 16.00 4.96 -8.84
CA THR A 227 17.39 5.40 -8.88
C THR A 227 17.42 6.65 -8.03
N ASN A 228 17.90 6.47 -6.81
CA ASN A 228 18.26 7.54 -5.90
C ASN A 228 19.13 8.57 -6.65
N PRO A 229 18.65 9.82 -6.91
CA PRO A 229 19.45 10.84 -7.61
C PRO A 229 20.70 11.28 -6.80
N LEU A 230 20.88 10.81 -5.57
CA LEU A 230 21.97 11.24 -4.68
C LEU A 230 23.29 10.47 -4.82
N VAL A 231 23.41 9.46 -5.69
CA VAL A 231 24.72 8.78 -5.87
C VAL A 231 25.61 9.49 -6.90
N GLN A 232 25.06 10.24 -7.86
CA GLN A 232 25.86 10.96 -8.85
C GLN A 232 26.19 12.42 -8.47
N HIS A 233 25.55 13.00 -7.46
CA HIS A 233 25.83 14.40 -7.07
C HIS A 233 26.95 14.56 -6.03
N CYS A 234 27.43 13.48 -5.39
CA CYS A 234 28.49 13.56 -4.38
C CYS A 234 29.93 13.61 -4.95
N HIS A 235 30.14 13.35 -6.24
CA HIS A 235 31.49 13.44 -6.82
C HIS A 235 31.88 14.84 -7.30
N HIS A 236 30.94 15.78 -7.43
CA HIS A 236 31.24 17.10 -8.02
C HIS A 236 31.45 18.24 -7.01
N MET A 237 31.16 18.03 -5.72
CA MET A 237 31.32 19.07 -4.68
C MET A 237 32.64 18.99 -3.88
N ARG A 238 33.58 18.10 -4.23
CA ARG A 238 34.85 17.94 -3.50
C ARG A 238 36.06 18.67 -4.11
N LEU A 239 35.84 19.60 -5.05
CA LEU A 239 36.93 20.33 -5.72
C LEU A 239 36.87 21.86 -5.58
N ARG A 240 36.10 22.41 -4.62
CA ARG A 240 36.03 23.88 -4.42
C ARG A 240 36.01 24.27 -2.94
N SER A 241 37.07 23.92 -2.20
CA SER A 241 37.28 24.50 -0.86
C SER A 241 38.73 24.80 -0.49
N ASP A 242 39.68 24.73 -1.43
CA ASP A 242 41.08 25.11 -1.20
C ASP A 242 41.48 26.27 -2.11
N SER A 243 41.02 27.49 -1.80
CA SER A 243 41.68 28.73 -2.26
C SER A 243 41.07 29.97 -1.60
N SER A 244 41.54 30.31 -0.41
CA SER A 244 41.54 31.70 0.09
C SER A 244 42.62 31.85 1.16
N GLY A 245 43.86 31.92 0.70
CA GLY A 245 44.92 32.63 1.39
C GLY A 245 45.26 33.85 0.56
N PHE A 246 44.97 35.04 1.09
CA PHE A 246 45.67 36.31 0.96
C PHE A 246 45.05 37.29 1.95
#